data_AF-A0A9X0W5S1-F1
#
_entry.id   AF-A0A9X0W5S1-F1
#
_cell.length_a   1.000
_cell.length_b   1.000
_cell.length_c   1.000
_cell.angle_alpha   90.00
_cell.angle_beta   90.00
_cell.angle_gamma   90.00
#
_symmetry.space_group_name_H-M   'P 1'
#
loop_
_entity.id
_entity.type
_entity.pdbx_description
1 polymer ?
#
loop_
_entity_poly.entity_id
_entity_poly.type
_entity_poly.pdbx_seq_one_letter_code
_entity_poly.pdbx_strand_id
1 'polypeptide(L)'
;MRWRTAWRWPRAFPHFADASRALTEMARVSRPGGQIVIAHLMGRDELRAHHGRHHAVARDLLPAVAEMRSLFAHAGISSLAISDRPGLYLARGIVGAGEG
;
A
#
# COMPACT_ATOMS: atom_id res chain seq x y z
N MET A 1 -6.60 -19.16 18.41
CA MET A 1 -5.36 -18.74 17.71
C MET A 1 -5.65 -17.49 16.88
N ARG A 2 -5.03 -16.36 17.20
CA ARG A 2 -5.11 -15.10 16.42
C ARG A 2 -3.91 -15.07 15.49
N TRP A 3 -4.12 -15.00 14.18
CA TRP A 3 -3.07 -14.73 13.21
C TRP A 3 -2.44 -13.36 13.55
N ARG A 4 -1.26 -13.36 14.19
CA ARG A 4 -0.35 -12.21 14.26
C ARG A 4 0.75 -12.40 13.22
N THR A 5 0.39 -12.59 11.97
CA THR A 5 1.35 -12.54 10.86
C THR A 5 1.44 -11.10 10.39
N ALA A 6 2.21 -10.31 11.14
CA ALA A 6 2.71 -9.03 10.65
C ALA A 6 3.75 -9.34 9.57
N TRP A 7 3.36 -9.20 8.30
CA TRP A 7 4.29 -9.33 7.19
C TRP A 7 5.37 -8.24 7.33
N ARG A 8 6.62 -8.65 7.62
CA ARG A 8 7.82 -7.83 7.84
C ARG A 8 8.39 -7.26 6.53
N TRP A 9 7.57 -6.63 5.70
CA TRP A 9 8.07 -5.88 4.53
C TRP A 9 7.38 -4.51 4.40
N PRO A 10 7.53 -3.60 5.39
CA PRO A 10 6.85 -2.31 5.42
C PRO A 10 7.41 -1.30 4.40
N ARG A 11 7.97 -1.73 3.26
CA ARG A 11 8.54 -0.87 2.20
C ARG A 11 8.48 -1.47 0.78
N ALA A 12 7.86 -2.64 0.59
CA ALA A 12 7.91 -3.33 -0.71
C ALA A 12 7.03 -2.68 -1.79
N PHE A 13 5.95 -2.00 -1.40
CA PHE A 13 4.92 -1.53 -2.31
C PHE A 13 5.41 -0.75 -3.55
N PRO A 14 6.28 0.28 -3.42
CA PRO A 14 6.77 1.02 -4.58
C PRO A 14 7.54 0.16 -5.61
N HIS A 15 8.01 -1.03 -5.24
CA HIS A 15 8.79 -1.92 -6.10
C HIS A 15 7.93 -2.93 -6.88
N PHE A 16 6.61 -2.99 -6.64
CA PHE A 16 5.75 -3.83 -7.46
C PHE A 16 5.58 -3.19 -8.84
N ALA A 17 6.00 -3.91 -9.89
CA ALA A 17 5.81 -3.48 -11.27
C ALA A 17 4.33 -3.26 -11.63
N ASP A 18 3.42 -3.97 -10.96
CA ASP A 18 1.97 -3.79 -11.08
C ASP A 18 1.34 -3.63 -9.69
N ALA A 19 1.17 -2.38 -9.28
CA ALA A 19 0.59 -2.01 -8.00
C ALA A 19 -0.87 -2.45 -7.85
N SER A 20 -1.62 -2.48 -8.95
CA SER A 20 -3.03 -2.89 -8.96
C SER A 20 -3.16 -4.37 -8.68
N ARG A 21 -2.43 -5.21 -9.43
CA ARG A 21 -2.39 -6.66 -9.20
C ARG A 21 -1.87 -7.00 -7.81
N ALA A 22 -0.85 -6.29 -7.33
CA ALA A 22 -0.34 -6.49 -5.97
C ALA A 22 -1.43 -6.25 -4.91
N LEU A 23 -2.18 -5.14 -5.00
CA LEU A 23 -3.27 -4.85 -4.07
C LEU A 23 -4.43 -5.84 -4.18
N THR A 24 -4.81 -6.23 -5.40
CA THR A 24 -5.86 -7.24 -5.63
C THR A 24 -5.48 -8.59 -5.01
N GLU A 25 -4.23 -9.03 -5.17
CA GLU A 25 -3.76 -10.27 -4.54
C GLU A 25 -3.69 -10.16 -3.01
N MET A 26 -3.24 -9.02 -2.47
CA MET A 26 -3.25 -8.76 -1.04
C MET A 26 -4.67 -8.84 -0.46
N ALA A 27 -5.66 -8.28 -1.15
CA ALA A 27 -7.07 -8.36 -0.77
C ALA A 27 -7.59 -9.80 -0.85
N ARG A 28 -7.32 -10.52 -1.96
CA ARG A 28 -7.77 -11.90 -2.19
C ARG A 28 -7.30 -12.89 -1.11
N VAL A 29 -6.06 -12.75 -0.64
CA VAL A 29 -5.49 -13.63 0.40
C VAL A 29 -5.81 -13.17 1.82
N SER A 30 -6.41 -11.99 1.97
CA SER A 30 -6.85 -11.47 3.25
C SER A 30 -8.26 -11.96 3.59
N ARG A 31 -8.51 -12.19 4.87
CA ARG A 31 -9.87 -12.51 5.33
C ARG A 31 -10.83 -11.35 5.06
N PRO A 32 -12.13 -11.62 4.81
CA PRO A 32 -13.17 -10.60 4.79
C PRO A 32 -13.13 -9.73 6.06
N GLY A 33 -13.25 -8.41 5.88
CA GLY A 33 -13.10 -7.44 6.98
C GLY A 33 -11.67 -7.31 7.54
N GLY A 34 -10.67 -7.91 6.89
CA GLY A 34 -9.26 -7.74 7.21
C GLY A 34 -8.75 -6.34 6.83
N GLN A 35 -7.68 -5.89 7.46
CA GLN A 35 -7.06 -4.60 7.15
C GLN A 35 -5.82 -4.79 6.27
N ILE A 36 -5.74 -4.03 5.19
CA ILE A 36 -4.52 -3.87 4.39
C ILE A 36 -3.81 -2.58 4.81
N VAL A 37 -2.49 -2.65 4.94
CA VAL A 37 -1.64 -1.52 5.30
C VAL A 37 -0.44 -1.45 4.36
N ILE A 38 -0.26 -0.31 3.71
CA ILE A 38 0.98 0.08 3.04
C ILE A 38 1.65 1.13 3.92
N ALA A 39 2.86 0.84 4.38
CA ALA A 39 3.66 1.76 5.17
C ALA A 39 4.97 2.06 4.46
N HIS A 40 5.59 3.19 4.81
CA HIS A 40 6.98 3.52 4.49
C HIS A 40 7.52 4.50 5.55
N LEU A 41 8.82 4.40 5.89
CA LEU A 41 9.50 5.30 6.86
C LEU A 41 9.95 6.64 6.26
N MET A 42 9.43 6.96 5.07
CA MET A 42 9.62 8.22 4.36
C MET A 42 8.26 8.58 3.78
N GLY A 43 7.92 9.87 3.79
CA GLY A 43 6.81 10.40 3.00
C GLY A 43 7.06 10.24 1.51
N ARG A 44 6.05 10.56 0.68
CA ARG A 44 6.14 10.36 -0.78
C ARG A 44 7.24 11.19 -1.43
N ASP A 45 7.38 12.45 -1.03
CA ASP A 45 8.39 13.34 -1.61
C ASP A 45 9.80 12.97 -1.15
N GLU A 46 9.97 12.56 0.11
CA GLU A 46 11.24 12.04 0.64
C GLU A 46 11.66 10.76 -0.10
N LEU A 47 10.73 9.83 -0.31
CA LEU A 47 10.98 8.60 -1.06
C LEU A 47 11.35 8.90 -2.52
N ARG A 48 10.61 9.81 -3.18
CA ARG A 48 10.92 10.25 -4.55
C ARG A 48 12.33 10.81 -4.64
N ALA A 49 12.72 11.68 -3.71
CA ALA A 49 14.06 12.27 -3.68
C ALA A 49 15.14 11.22 -3.40
N HIS A 50 14.87 10.23 -2.54
CA HIS A 50 15.79 9.14 -2.24
C HIS A 50 15.99 8.22 -3.45
N HIS A 51 14.91 7.70 -4.03
CA HIS A 51 14.96 6.83 -5.21
C HIS A 51 15.54 7.53 -6.45
N GLY A 52 15.27 8.83 -6.63
CA GLY A 52 15.83 9.61 -7.74
C GLY A 52 17.36 9.67 -7.77
N ARG A 53 18.05 9.30 -6.68
CA ARG A 53 19.52 9.19 -6.61
C ARG A 53 20.06 7.84 -7.10
N HIS A 54 19.19 6.87 -7.35
CA HIS A 54 19.57 5.50 -7.69
C HIS A 54 18.84 5.03 -8.96
N HIS A 55 19.56 4.93 -10.08
CA HIS A 55 18.99 4.61 -11.39
C HIS A 55 18.10 3.34 -11.37
N ALA A 56 18.49 2.31 -10.61
CA ALA A 56 17.78 1.04 -10.55
C ALA A 56 16.35 1.13 -9.99
N VAL A 57 16.05 2.13 -9.15
CA VAL A 57 14.76 2.26 -8.44
C VAL A 57 14.13 3.64 -8.65
N ALA A 58 14.66 4.46 -9.56
CA ALA A 58 14.21 5.85 -9.76
C ALA A 58 12.72 5.98 -10.13
N ARG A 59 12.11 4.89 -10.63
CA ARG A 59 10.69 4.82 -11.00
C ARG A 59 9.81 4.14 -9.95
N ASP A 60 10.40 3.58 -8.90
CA ASP A 60 9.70 2.84 -7.85
C ASP A 60 9.09 3.84 -6.88
N LEU A 61 7.97 4.46 -7.24
CA LEU A 61 7.39 5.57 -6.49
C LEU A 61 6.09 5.15 -5.80
N LEU A 62 5.77 5.83 -4.71
CA LEU A 62 4.43 5.75 -4.13
C LEU A 62 3.44 6.55 -5.00
N PRO A 63 2.32 5.94 -5.44
CA PRO A 63 1.27 6.60 -6.21
C PRO A 63 0.78 7.91 -5.61
N ALA A 64 0.19 8.77 -6.45
CA ALA A 64 -0.54 9.94 -5.95
C ALA A 64 -1.72 9.53 -5.05
N VAL A 65 -2.17 10.43 -4.17
CA VAL A 65 -3.30 10.14 -3.26
C VAL A 65 -4.54 9.71 -4.04
N ALA A 66 -4.86 10.37 -5.16
CA ALA A 66 -5.98 10.01 -6.02
C ALA A 66 -5.81 8.62 -6.66
N GLU A 67 -4.61 8.33 -7.16
CA GLU A 67 -4.27 7.03 -7.75
C GLU A 67 -4.32 5.90 -6.71
N MET A 68 -3.78 6.12 -5.51
CA MET A 68 -3.86 5.16 -4.41
C MET A 68 -5.32 4.87 -4.00
N ARG A 69 -6.18 5.90 -4.02
CA ARG A 69 -7.63 5.72 -3.81
C ARG A 69 -8.25 4.82 -4.88
N SER A 70 -7.94 5.06 -6.15
CA SER A 70 -8.42 4.23 -7.25
C SER A 70 -7.92 2.79 -7.14
N LEU A 71 -6.66 2.57 -6.79
CA LEU A 71 -6.07 1.24 -6.61
C LEU A 71 -6.76 0.45 -5.48
N PHE A 72 -6.97 1.08 -4.32
CA PHE A 72 -7.69 0.44 -3.20
C PHE A 72 -9.14 0.10 -3.58
N ALA A 73 -9.85 1.03 -4.21
CA ALA A 73 -11.22 0.81 -4.65
C ALA A 73 -11.31 -0.34 -5.67
N HIS A 74 -10.39 -0.39 -6.64
CA HIS A 74 -10.32 -1.46 -7.63
C HIS A 74 -10.08 -2.83 -7.00
N ALA A 75 -9.29 -2.89 -5.93
CA ALA A 75 -9.02 -4.11 -5.19
C ALA A 75 -10.13 -4.51 -4.19
N GLY A 76 -11.27 -3.79 -4.15
CA GLY A 76 -12.36 -4.07 -3.20
C GLY A 76 -12.02 -3.71 -1.75
N ILE A 77 -11.10 -2.77 -1.55
CA ILE A 77 -10.68 -2.30 -0.23
C ILE A 77 -11.30 -0.93 0.04
N SER A 78 -12.14 -0.84 1.06
CA SER A 78 -12.89 0.35 1.44
C SER A 78 -12.25 1.11 2.61
N SER A 79 -12.84 2.25 2.97
CA SER A 79 -12.44 3.08 4.13
C SER A 79 -10.97 3.52 4.12
N LEU A 80 -10.43 3.85 2.93
CA LEU A 80 -9.04 4.25 2.79
C LEU A 80 -8.74 5.55 3.56
N ALA A 81 -7.81 5.45 4.50
CA ALA A 81 -7.16 6.56 5.18
C ALA A 81 -5.68 6.63 4.79
N ILE A 82 -5.19 7.81 4.41
CA ILE A 82 -3.79 8.06 4.05
C ILE A 82 -3.21 9.13 4.99
N SER A 83 -2.01 8.88 5.53
CA SER A 83 -1.14 9.86 6.16
C SER A 83 0.16 9.93 5.37
N ASP A 84 0.46 11.08 4.80
CA ASP A 84 1.69 11.36 4.06
C ASP A 84 2.31 12.62 4.66
N ARG A 85 3.44 12.46 5.35
CA ARG A 85 4.12 13.50 6.12
C ARG A 85 5.61 13.14 6.26
N PRO A 86 6.50 14.10 6.58
CA PRO A 86 7.92 13.80 6.75
C PRO A 86 8.15 12.62 7.71
N GLY A 87 8.95 11.65 7.28
CA GLY A 87 9.27 10.41 8.00
C GLY A 87 8.17 9.33 8.02
N LEU A 88 7.02 9.53 7.35
CA LEU A 88 5.95 8.55 7.35
C LEU A 88 5.02 8.64 6.13
N TYR A 89 4.90 7.51 5.44
CA TYR A 89 3.73 7.21 4.61
C TYR A 89 2.94 6.05 5.22
N LEU A 90 1.63 6.20 5.32
CA LEU A 90 0.72 5.16 5.76
C LEU A 90 -0.60 5.24 4.99
N ALA A 91 -0.91 4.21 4.21
CA ALA A 91 -2.22 3.98 3.61
C ALA A 91 -2.84 2.72 4.24
N ARG A 92 -4.07 2.81 4.73
CA ARG A 92 -4.79 1.66 5.32
C ARG A 92 -6.24 1.61 4.87
N GLY A 93 -6.76 0.41 4.65
CA GLY A 93 -8.15 0.17 4.26
C GLY A 93 -8.64 -1.20 4.69
N ILE A 94 -9.94 -1.45 4.55
CA ILE A 94 -10.62 -2.67 4.97
C ILE A 94 -11.04 -3.46 3.74
N VAL A 95 -10.65 -4.73 3.65
CA VAL A 95 -11.11 -5.64 2.61
C VAL A 95 -12.61 -5.86 2.80
N GLY A 96 -13.38 -5.71 1.72
CA GLY A 96 -14.82 -5.94 1.75
C GLY A 96 -15.17 -7.21 2.52
N ALA A 97 -16.11 -7.11 3.45
CA ALA A 97 -16.73 -8.29 4.00
C ALA A 97 -17.55 -8.88 2.85
N GLY A 98 -17.14 -10.00 2.27
CA GLY A 98 -17.97 -10.65 1.26
C GLY A 98 -19.39 -10.77 1.79
N GLU A 99 -20.38 -10.27 1.06
CA GLU A 99 -21.76 -10.64 1.32
C GLU A 99 -21.85 -12.12 0.95
N GLY A 100 -21.88 -12.96 1.98
CA GLY A 100 -22.15 -14.40 1.88
C GLY A 100 -23.64 -14.65 1.91
#